data_AF-A0A670ZIB0-F1
#
_entry.id   AF-A0A670ZIB0-F1
#
_cell.length_a   1.000
_cell.length_b   1.000
_cell.length_c   1.000
_cell.angle_alpha   90.00
_cell.angle_beta   90.00
_cell.angle_gamma   90.00
#
_symmetry.space_group_name_H-M   'P 1'
#
loop_
_entity.id
_entity.type
_entity.pdbx_description
1 polymer ?
#
loop_
_entity_poly.entity_id
_entity_poly.type
_entity_poly.pdbx_seq_one_letter_code
_entity_poly.pdbx_strand_id
1 'polypeptide(L)'
;MDFLIPNFTFLELQERQLGKRFLAIFGKRKQELSSFTVLVICLHVRDLHPRSPTMAEGGTDGNQPPREHPRNLQGLLQMAVMAGNAEPGQTEPMSDERRQWLQEAMVEAFRGQMDEVEQMKECLRILEELSPGAERGESSEEMHSDLDRRESALDVLAELCENLDNAADFCKLEGMRLLVHRYLEHEEQELRWRTAHLVGTCAQNVPMVQEQALALGCMRKLLRLLDHDPSEAVRIKALFAISCLVRAQEAGLQQFLRLDGFSVLMRAMQSNVQKLKVKSAFLLQNLLINHPEQKETLCSMGMVQQLVALVQSEHSTFHEHVLGALCSLVTDFPQGVRECQEPELALEELLKERCRLLRNQEEFQEELDFCETLLRLCFHSQPEENNMDR
;
A
#
# COMPACT_ATOMS: atom_id res chain seq x y z
N MET A 1 -34.90 -0.44 -13.11
CA MET A 1 -34.10 0.75 -12.74
C MET A 1 -34.26 0.90 -11.25
N ASP A 2 -33.31 0.39 -10.48
CA ASP A 2 -33.10 0.71 -9.06
C ASP A 2 -31.68 0.25 -8.72
N PHE A 3 -30.80 1.21 -8.42
CA PHE A 3 -29.41 0.99 -8.02
C PHE A 3 -29.36 0.84 -6.50
N LEU A 4 -28.97 -0.35 -6.03
CA LEU A 4 -28.62 -0.63 -4.64
C LEU A 4 -27.17 -0.19 -4.37
N ILE A 5 -26.99 0.75 -3.44
CA ILE A 5 -25.68 1.14 -2.88
C ILE A 5 -25.44 0.27 -1.64
N PRO A 6 -24.32 -0.48 -1.52
CA PRO A 6 -24.02 -1.22 -0.30
C PRO A 6 -23.36 -0.34 0.77
N ASN A 7 -23.82 -0.53 2.02
CA ASN A 7 -23.34 0.09 3.26
C ASN A 7 -21.84 -0.18 3.53
N PHE A 8 -21.01 0.88 3.60
CA PHE A 8 -19.58 0.80 3.95
C PHE A 8 -19.22 1.40 5.33
N THR A 9 -20.18 1.91 6.10
CA THR A 9 -19.88 2.85 7.20
C THR A 9 -19.62 2.25 8.58
N PHE A 10 -19.68 0.92 8.77
CA PHE A 10 -19.48 0.31 10.10
C PHE A 10 -18.10 -0.36 10.30
N LEU A 11 -17.43 -0.82 9.23
CA LEU A 11 -16.09 -1.39 9.33
C LEU A 11 -14.99 -0.33 9.58
N GLU A 12 -15.10 0.86 8.96
CA GLU A 12 -14.09 1.93 9.09
C GLU A 12 -13.98 2.51 10.51
N LEU A 13 -15.06 2.46 11.29
CA LEU A 13 -15.09 2.94 12.68
C LEU A 13 -14.48 1.93 13.66
N GLN A 14 -14.52 0.64 13.34
CA GLN A 14 -13.96 -0.42 14.18
C GLN A 14 -12.44 -0.53 13.99
N GLU A 15 -11.92 -0.31 12.79
CA GLU A 15 -10.47 -0.21 12.50
C GLU A 15 -9.81 0.96 13.25
N ARG A 16 -10.50 2.11 13.36
CA ARG A 16 -9.99 3.29 14.09
C ARG A 16 -9.84 3.08 15.60
N GLN A 17 -10.61 2.19 16.22
CA GLN A 17 -10.53 1.90 17.66
C GLN A 17 -9.49 0.83 17.99
N LEU A 18 -9.28 -0.14 17.10
CA LEU A 18 -8.22 -1.16 17.24
C LEU A 18 -6.81 -0.56 17.09
N GLY A 19 -6.63 0.39 16.16
CA GLY A 19 -5.34 1.09 15.99
C GLY A 19 -4.92 1.90 17.22
N LYS A 20 -5.87 2.53 17.93
CA LYS A 20 -5.57 3.34 19.12
C LYS A 20 -5.23 2.50 20.36
N ARG A 21 -5.79 1.29 20.49
CA ARG A 21 -5.43 0.35 21.57
C ARG A 21 -4.08 -0.34 21.33
N PHE A 22 -3.69 -0.56 20.07
CA PHE A 22 -2.39 -1.14 19.74
C PHE A 22 -1.21 -0.19 20.01
N LEU A 23 -1.36 1.12 19.74
CA LEU A 23 -0.33 2.12 20.05
C LEU A 23 -0.07 2.28 21.57
N ALA A 24 -1.06 1.99 22.41
CA ALA A 24 -0.90 2.08 23.87
C ALA A 24 -0.06 0.93 24.47
N ILE A 25 0.00 -0.23 23.80
CA ILE A 25 0.72 -1.42 24.31
C ILE A 25 2.22 -1.38 23.93
N PHE A 26 2.59 -0.75 22.81
CA PHE A 26 3.98 -0.69 22.31
C PHE A 26 4.77 0.56 22.74
N GLY A 27 4.29 1.28 23.76
CA GLY A 27 4.72 2.63 24.15
C GLY A 27 6.18 2.87 24.58
N LYS A 28 7.16 2.01 24.30
CA LYS A 28 8.59 2.27 24.65
C LYS A 28 9.67 1.78 23.66
N ARG A 29 9.36 1.29 22.46
CA ARG A 29 10.39 1.03 21.41
C ARG A 29 10.02 1.66 20.08
N LYS A 30 10.15 2.99 20.00
CA LYS A 30 9.81 3.81 18.83
C LYS A 30 10.90 3.84 17.74
N GLN A 31 11.96 3.03 17.85
CA GLN A 31 13.12 3.07 16.95
C GLN A 31 13.38 1.81 16.10
N GLU A 32 12.56 0.75 16.19
CA GLU A 32 12.80 -0.49 15.42
C GLU A 32 11.56 -1.07 14.73
N LEU A 33 10.44 -0.33 14.67
CA LEU A 33 9.28 -0.76 13.90
C LEU A 33 9.41 -0.24 12.48
N SER A 34 10.06 -1.04 11.63
CA SER A 34 10.02 -0.87 10.19
C SER A 34 8.56 -0.73 9.73
N SER A 35 8.30 0.17 8.78
CA SER A 35 7.01 0.35 8.07
C SER A 35 6.38 -0.99 7.58
N PHE A 36 7.19 -2.05 7.52
CA PHE A 36 6.81 -3.45 7.27
C PHE A 36 5.91 -4.09 8.34
N THR A 37 6.09 -3.80 9.64
CA THR A 37 5.30 -4.42 10.72
C THR A 37 3.85 -3.93 10.72
N VAL A 38 3.62 -2.65 10.38
CA VAL A 38 2.27 -2.08 10.22
C VAL A 38 1.57 -2.68 8.99
N LEU A 39 2.34 -3.05 7.95
CA LEU A 39 1.84 -3.64 6.71
C LEU A 39 1.39 -5.11 6.86
N VAL A 40 2.10 -5.89 7.67
CA VAL A 40 1.74 -7.30 7.99
C VAL A 40 0.50 -7.36 8.89
N ILE A 41 0.35 -6.43 9.84
CA ILE A 41 -0.81 -6.37 10.75
C ILE A 41 -2.11 -6.08 9.98
N CYS A 42 -2.08 -5.26 8.93
CA CYS A 42 -3.29 -5.00 8.12
C CYS A 42 -3.75 -6.22 7.29
N LEU A 43 -2.85 -7.16 6.98
CA LEU A 43 -3.19 -8.36 6.20
C LEU A 43 -3.75 -9.49 7.08
N HIS A 44 -3.22 -9.69 8.30
CA HIS A 44 -3.68 -10.75 9.21
C HIS A 44 -5.07 -10.50 9.85
N VAL A 45 -5.59 -9.26 9.81
CA VAL A 45 -6.92 -8.96 10.37
C VAL A 45 -8.05 -9.39 9.43
N ARG A 46 -7.77 -9.67 8.14
CA ARG A 46 -8.78 -10.13 7.17
C ARG A 46 -9.16 -11.62 7.30
N ASP A 47 -8.36 -12.43 7.99
CA ASP A 47 -8.60 -13.90 8.13
C ASP A 47 -9.43 -14.31 9.36
N LEU A 48 -9.96 -13.35 10.13
CA LEU A 48 -10.96 -13.65 11.16
C LEU A 48 -12.36 -13.70 10.54
N HIS A 49 -12.71 -14.86 9.97
CA HIS A 49 -14.10 -15.20 9.65
C HIS A 49 -15.01 -14.98 10.87
N PRO A 50 -16.03 -14.11 10.82
CA PRO A 50 -17.03 -14.05 11.88
C PRO A 50 -17.88 -15.32 11.80
N ARG A 51 -17.77 -16.19 12.82
CA ARG A 51 -18.78 -17.23 13.08
C ARG A 51 -20.13 -16.54 13.25
N SER A 52 -21.04 -16.82 12.33
CA SER A 52 -22.44 -16.37 12.36
C SER A 52 -23.12 -16.82 13.67
N PRO A 53 -23.70 -15.91 14.47
CA PRO A 53 -24.55 -16.31 15.58
C PRO A 53 -25.93 -16.72 15.03
N THR A 54 -26.35 -17.90 15.44
CA THR A 54 -27.67 -18.51 15.22
C THR A 54 -28.79 -17.58 15.71
N MET A 55 -29.81 -17.40 14.86
CA MET A 55 -31.02 -16.65 15.19
C MET A 55 -31.80 -17.37 16.29
N ALA A 56 -32.07 -16.68 17.40
CA ALA A 56 -33.06 -17.07 18.39
C ALA A 56 -34.30 -16.19 18.20
N GLU A 57 -35.42 -16.81 17.84
CA GLU A 57 -36.75 -16.20 17.77
C GLU A 57 -37.34 -15.93 19.16
N GLY A 58 -38.13 -14.86 19.26
CA GLY A 58 -39.09 -14.56 20.33
C GLY A 58 -38.80 -13.24 21.04
N GLY A 59 -39.69 -12.25 21.14
CA GLY A 59 -41.07 -12.09 20.68
C GLY A 59 -41.54 -10.67 21.05
N THR A 60 -42.47 -10.14 20.23
CA THR A 60 -43.53 -9.16 20.53
C THR A 60 -43.22 -7.95 21.44
N ASP A 61 -43.17 -6.73 20.87
CA ASP A 61 -44.19 -5.71 21.14
C ASP A 61 -44.10 -4.52 20.14
N GLY A 62 -45.20 -3.76 20.05
CA GLY A 62 -45.60 -2.94 18.91
C GLY A 62 -44.78 -1.70 18.53
N ASN A 63 -44.87 -1.40 17.22
CA ASN A 63 -44.90 -0.07 16.59
C ASN A 63 -43.61 0.79 16.61
N GLN A 64 -42.72 0.61 15.62
CA GLN A 64 -41.72 1.63 15.23
C GLN A 64 -41.79 1.89 13.71
N PRO A 65 -41.85 3.17 13.26
CA PRO A 65 -41.75 3.51 11.86
C PRO A 65 -40.30 3.33 11.33
N PRO A 66 -40.09 3.31 10.00
CA PRO A 66 -38.80 2.94 9.40
C PRO A 66 -37.70 3.92 9.82
N ARG A 67 -36.57 3.40 10.32
CA ARG A 67 -35.38 4.21 10.65
C ARG A 67 -34.67 4.64 9.36
N GLU A 68 -35.02 5.81 8.83
CA GLU A 68 -34.25 6.44 7.76
C GLU A 68 -32.90 6.95 8.29
N HIS A 69 -31.81 6.61 7.61
CA HIS A 69 -30.47 7.12 7.94
C HIS A 69 -30.34 8.61 7.56
N PRO A 70 -29.93 9.49 8.50
CA PRO A 70 -29.87 10.92 8.24
C PRO A 70 -28.82 11.27 7.18
N ARG A 71 -29.24 12.02 6.16
CA ARG A 71 -28.42 12.38 4.98
C ARG A 71 -27.62 13.68 5.12
N ASN A 72 -27.70 14.36 6.27
CA ASN A 72 -26.99 15.62 6.53
C ASN A 72 -26.59 15.75 8.01
N LEU A 73 -25.63 16.65 8.29
CA LEU A 73 -25.10 16.89 9.64
C LEU A 73 -26.19 17.26 10.66
N GLN A 74 -27.21 18.00 10.20
CA GLN A 74 -28.38 18.38 11.00
C GLN A 74 -29.22 17.16 11.40
N GLY A 75 -29.41 16.18 10.51
CA GLY A 75 -30.12 14.94 10.80
C GLY A 75 -29.34 14.03 11.76
N LEU A 76 -28.00 14.00 11.66
CA LEU A 76 -27.14 13.30 12.62
C LEU A 76 -27.20 13.94 14.01
N LEU A 77 -27.18 15.27 14.08
CA LEU A 77 -27.33 16.03 15.32
C LEU A 77 -28.73 15.80 15.95
N GLN A 78 -29.79 15.81 15.15
CA GLN A 78 -31.14 15.50 15.64
C GLN A 78 -31.25 14.08 16.18
N MET A 79 -30.66 13.10 15.49
CA MET A 79 -30.58 11.72 15.99
C MET A 79 -29.81 11.61 17.31
N ALA A 80 -28.69 12.32 17.46
CA ALA A 80 -27.91 12.33 18.70
C ALA A 80 -28.69 12.98 19.86
N VAL A 81 -29.48 14.02 19.59
CA VAL A 81 -30.37 14.66 20.58
C VAL A 81 -31.52 13.73 20.96
N MET A 82 -32.13 13.03 19.99
CA MET A 82 -33.21 12.05 20.25
C MET A 82 -32.73 10.78 20.96
N ALA A 83 -31.46 10.40 20.80
CA ALA A 83 -30.86 9.24 21.47
C ALA A 83 -30.45 9.54 22.93
N GLY A 84 -30.30 10.82 23.30
CA GLY A 84 -30.23 11.24 24.69
C GLY A 84 -31.63 11.38 25.27
N ASN A 85 -31.87 10.89 26.49
CA ASN A 85 -33.14 11.06 27.21
C ASN A 85 -33.36 12.53 27.67
N ALA A 86 -33.21 13.50 26.77
CA ALA A 86 -33.57 14.89 26.99
C ALA A 86 -34.84 15.18 26.18
N GLU A 87 -35.92 15.58 26.86
CA GLU A 87 -37.10 16.11 26.17
C GLU A 87 -36.68 17.27 25.25
N PRO A 88 -37.37 17.49 24.11
CA PRO A 88 -37.04 18.57 23.18
C PRO A 88 -37.35 19.92 23.83
N GLY A 89 -36.42 20.39 24.66
CA GLY A 89 -36.36 21.77 25.12
C GLY A 89 -36.17 22.68 23.92
N GLN A 90 -36.75 23.88 24.01
CA GLN A 90 -36.63 24.92 22.99
C GLN A 90 -35.17 25.06 22.54
N THR A 91 -34.91 24.99 21.24
CA THR A 91 -33.60 25.31 20.67
C THR A 91 -33.34 26.79 20.90
N GLU A 92 -32.76 27.12 22.05
CA GLU A 92 -32.31 28.48 22.32
C GLU A 92 -31.19 28.83 21.33
N PRO A 93 -31.25 29.99 20.66
CA PRO A 93 -30.13 30.47 19.87
C PRO A 93 -28.92 30.57 20.78
N MET A 94 -27.83 29.88 20.43
CA MET A 94 -26.62 29.84 21.24
C MET A 94 -26.20 31.27 21.64
N SER A 95 -25.90 31.47 22.93
CA SER A 95 -25.44 32.77 23.42
C SER A 95 -24.16 33.19 22.71
N ASP A 96 -23.97 34.49 22.53
CA ASP A 96 -22.81 35.01 21.79
C ASP A 96 -21.49 34.65 22.49
N GLU A 97 -21.47 34.52 23.81
CA GLU A 97 -20.32 34.00 24.57
C GLU A 97 -20.01 32.53 24.21
N ARG A 98 -21.03 31.68 24.04
CA ARG A 98 -20.85 30.27 23.64
C ARG A 98 -20.46 30.14 22.17
N ARG A 99 -20.91 31.07 21.31
CA ARG A 99 -20.44 31.20 19.91
C ARG A 99 -18.96 31.50 19.88
N GLN A 100 -18.56 32.50 20.63
CA GLN A 100 -17.19 32.98 20.64
C GLN A 100 -16.25 31.91 21.21
N TRP A 101 -16.63 31.28 22.32
CA TRP A 101 -15.87 30.15 22.87
C TRP A 101 -15.75 28.97 21.89
N LEU A 102 -16.84 28.60 21.19
CA LEU A 102 -16.80 27.49 20.23
C LEU A 102 -15.92 27.86 19.03
N GLN A 103 -16.01 29.09 18.55
CA GLN A 103 -15.19 29.59 17.46
C GLN A 103 -13.70 29.62 17.85
N GLU A 104 -13.37 30.05 19.06
CA GLU A 104 -11.99 30.02 19.60
C GLU A 104 -11.48 28.58 19.74
N ALA A 105 -12.30 27.67 20.28
CA ALA A 105 -11.95 26.25 20.40
C ALA A 105 -11.75 25.59 19.03
N MET A 106 -12.55 25.96 18.03
CA MET A 106 -12.35 25.49 16.65
C MET A 106 -11.06 26.06 16.06
N VAL A 107 -10.81 27.36 16.18
CA VAL A 107 -9.56 27.97 15.70
C VAL A 107 -8.34 27.33 16.37
N GLU A 108 -8.40 27.05 17.67
CA GLU A 108 -7.31 26.36 18.39
C GLU A 108 -7.13 24.92 17.90
N ALA A 109 -8.24 24.18 17.69
CA ALA A 109 -8.21 22.81 17.20
C ALA A 109 -7.66 22.69 15.76
N PHE A 110 -7.93 23.68 14.91
CA PHE A 110 -7.48 23.70 13.52
C PHE A 110 -6.16 24.46 13.32
N ARG A 111 -5.62 25.14 14.33
CA ARG A 111 -4.38 25.92 14.21
C ARG A 111 -3.22 25.06 13.73
N GLY A 112 -3.09 23.83 14.22
CA GLY A 112 -2.05 22.89 13.79
C GLY A 112 -2.14 22.56 12.30
N GLN A 113 -3.34 22.22 11.80
CA GLN A 113 -3.54 21.94 10.37
C GLN A 113 -3.30 23.17 9.49
N MET A 114 -3.69 24.37 9.96
CA MET A 114 -3.42 25.61 9.22
C MET A 114 -1.92 25.89 9.12
N ASP A 115 -1.15 25.64 10.18
CA ASP A 115 0.30 25.79 10.19
C ASP A 115 0.97 24.78 9.24
N GLU A 116 0.53 23.52 9.26
CA GLU A 116 1.01 22.47 8.34
C GLU A 116 0.79 22.83 6.85
N VAL A 117 -0.37 23.40 6.51
CA VAL A 117 -0.65 23.84 5.13
C VAL A 117 0.22 25.04 4.72
N GLU A 118 0.48 25.99 5.62
CA GLU A 118 1.39 27.11 5.32
C GLU A 118 2.85 26.63 5.17
N GLN A 119 3.30 25.70 6.01
CA GLN A 119 4.62 25.06 5.87
C GLN A 119 4.74 24.32 4.53
N MET A 120 3.69 23.62 4.12
CA MET A 120 3.64 22.94 2.82
C MET A 120 3.76 23.93 1.65
N LYS A 121 3.05 25.06 1.70
CA LYS A 121 3.15 26.12 0.68
C LYS A 121 4.57 26.70 0.61
N GLU A 122 5.21 26.92 1.76
CA GLU A 122 6.59 27.42 1.78
C GLU A 122 7.57 26.41 1.17
N CYS A 123 7.43 25.13 1.48
CA CYS A 123 8.24 24.08 0.86
C CYS A 123 8.01 24.02 -0.66
N LEU A 124 6.75 24.11 -1.12
CA LEU A 124 6.43 24.17 -2.54
C LEU A 124 7.04 25.41 -3.22
N ARG A 125 7.05 26.56 -2.55
CA ARG A 125 7.69 27.79 -3.05
C ARG A 125 9.18 27.59 -3.30
N ILE A 126 9.89 26.95 -2.36
CA ILE A 126 11.32 26.59 -2.51
C ILE A 126 11.54 25.66 -3.71
N LEU A 127 10.64 24.70 -3.94
CA LEU A 127 10.72 23.77 -5.06
C LEU A 127 10.30 24.40 -6.41
N GLU A 128 9.53 25.48 -6.38
CA GLU A 128 9.14 26.22 -7.57
C GLU A 128 10.21 27.21 -8.03
N GLU A 129 11.00 27.76 -7.10
CA GLU A 129 12.14 28.64 -7.38
C GLU A 129 13.06 27.98 -8.43
N LEU A 130 13.14 28.62 -9.61
CA LEU A 130 13.99 28.17 -10.70
C LEU A 130 15.45 28.17 -10.23
N SER A 131 16.16 27.07 -10.46
CA SER A 131 17.59 26.96 -10.19
C SER A 131 18.31 28.12 -10.89
N PRO A 132 18.95 29.03 -10.14
CA PRO A 132 19.58 30.21 -10.74
C PRO A 132 20.89 29.88 -11.52
N GLY A 133 21.32 28.62 -11.48
CA GLY A 133 22.63 28.15 -11.96
C GLY A 133 22.82 27.91 -13.47
N ALA A 134 21.80 27.90 -14.32
CA ALA A 134 22.04 27.64 -15.75
C ALA A 134 22.60 28.85 -16.52
N GLU A 135 22.38 30.07 -16.03
CA GLU A 135 22.73 31.31 -16.75
C GLU A 135 23.72 32.22 -16.01
N ARG A 136 24.02 31.96 -14.72
CA ARG A 136 24.76 32.92 -13.87
C ARG A 136 26.15 32.54 -13.37
N GLY A 137 26.71 31.39 -13.77
CA GLY A 137 28.09 31.03 -13.39
C GLY A 137 28.28 31.02 -11.87
N GLU A 138 27.36 30.36 -11.17
CA GLU A 138 27.33 30.30 -9.70
C GLU A 138 28.50 29.51 -9.14
N SER A 139 28.90 29.86 -7.92
CA SER A 139 29.94 29.14 -7.21
C SER A 139 29.44 27.74 -6.79
N SER A 140 30.36 26.78 -6.68
CA SER A 140 30.02 25.40 -6.24
C SER A 140 29.36 25.35 -4.86
N GLU A 141 29.59 26.35 -4.00
CA GLU A 141 29.02 26.43 -2.65
C GLU A 141 27.55 26.90 -2.67
N GLU A 142 27.21 27.87 -3.52
CA GLU A 142 25.83 28.35 -3.68
C GLU A 142 24.92 27.28 -4.29
N MET A 143 25.44 26.54 -5.27
CA MET A 143 24.72 25.41 -5.87
C MET A 143 24.45 24.31 -4.85
N HIS A 144 25.43 23.96 -4.00
CA HIS A 144 25.25 22.96 -2.96
C HIS A 144 24.22 23.41 -1.91
N SER A 145 24.29 24.68 -1.48
CA SER A 145 23.32 25.23 -0.53
C SER A 145 21.88 25.23 -1.08
N ASP A 146 21.69 25.49 -2.37
CA ASP A 146 20.37 25.43 -3.01
C ASP A 146 19.82 24.00 -3.10
N LEU A 147 20.69 23.02 -3.38
CA LEU A 147 20.32 21.60 -3.36
C LEU A 147 19.90 21.15 -1.95
N ASP A 148 20.68 21.47 -0.91
CA ASP A 148 20.36 21.14 0.48
C ASP A 148 19.00 21.71 0.91
N ARG A 149 18.69 22.94 0.49
CA ARG A 149 17.39 23.58 0.76
C ARG A 149 16.23 22.81 0.11
N ARG A 150 16.41 22.36 -1.13
CA ARG A 150 15.38 21.56 -1.85
C ARG A 150 15.23 20.16 -1.26
N GLU A 151 16.33 19.52 -0.88
CA GLU A 151 16.30 18.22 -0.19
C GLU A 151 15.52 18.32 1.11
N SER A 152 15.83 19.32 1.95
CA SER A 152 15.13 19.57 3.20
C SER A 152 13.64 19.86 2.98
N ALA A 153 13.27 20.62 1.95
CA ALA A 153 11.88 20.87 1.62
C ALA A 153 11.13 19.59 1.22
N LEU A 154 11.76 18.68 0.47
CA LEU A 154 11.16 17.39 0.12
C LEU A 154 10.99 16.48 1.35
N ASP A 155 11.94 16.49 2.28
CA ASP A 155 11.87 15.70 3.51
C ASP A 155 10.73 16.21 4.43
N VAL A 156 10.62 17.52 4.62
CA VAL A 156 9.52 18.14 5.38
C VAL A 156 8.16 17.83 4.75
N LEU A 157 8.05 17.94 3.43
CA LEU A 157 6.82 17.57 2.72
C LEU A 157 6.46 16.10 2.91
N ALA A 158 7.44 15.20 2.94
CA ALA A 158 7.22 13.78 3.16
C ALA A 158 6.67 13.50 4.57
N GLU A 159 7.23 14.15 5.59
CA GLU A 159 6.75 14.06 6.98
C GLU A 159 5.31 14.59 7.11
N LEU A 160 5.02 15.76 6.52
CA LEU A 160 3.67 16.33 6.55
C LEU A 160 2.64 15.44 5.83
N CYS A 161 3.03 14.86 4.68
CA CYS A 161 2.17 14.02 3.86
C CYS A 161 1.99 12.58 4.38
N GLU A 162 2.62 12.20 5.50
CA GLU A 162 2.23 10.97 6.21
C GLU A 162 0.77 11.04 6.70
N ASN A 163 0.25 12.27 6.91
CA ASN A 163 -1.16 12.50 7.15
C ASN A 163 -1.94 12.52 5.82
N LEU A 164 -3.01 11.73 5.74
CA LEU A 164 -3.86 11.59 4.54
C LEU A 164 -4.52 12.92 4.14
N ASP A 165 -4.91 13.75 5.12
CA ASP A 165 -5.52 15.05 4.84
C ASP A 165 -4.50 15.99 4.17
N ASN A 166 -3.27 15.99 4.67
CA ASN A 166 -2.17 16.78 4.13
C ASN A 166 -1.76 16.28 2.73
N ALA A 167 -1.73 14.97 2.50
CA ALA A 167 -1.48 14.41 1.17
C ALA A 167 -2.53 14.85 0.15
N ALA A 168 -3.80 14.96 0.56
CA ALA A 168 -4.87 15.49 -0.27
C ALA A 168 -4.70 17.00 -0.53
N ASP A 169 -4.35 17.80 0.48
CA ASP A 169 -4.09 19.23 0.33
C ASP A 169 -2.86 19.51 -0.54
N PHE A 170 -1.79 18.73 -0.40
CA PHE A 170 -0.61 18.75 -1.27
C PHE A 170 -0.99 18.58 -2.74
N CYS A 171 -1.93 17.69 -3.03
CA CYS A 171 -2.43 17.47 -4.37
C CYS A 171 -3.28 18.63 -4.90
N LYS A 172 -4.06 19.30 -4.04
CA LYS A 172 -4.81 20.52 -4.37
C LYS A 172 -3.89 21.70 -4.66
N LEU A 173 -2.73 21.77 -3.99
CA LEU A 173 -1.69 22.77 -4.21
C LEU A 173 -0.80 22.48 -5.44
N GLU A 174 -1.22 21.58 -6.33
CA GLU A 174 -0.46 21.13 -7.51
C GLU A 174 0.92 20.52 -7.20
N GLY A 175 1.20 20.15 -5.95
CA GLY A 175 2.49 19.61 -5.53
C GLY A 175 2.87 18.34 -6.30
N MET A 176 1.91 17.44 -6.51
CA MET A 176 2.12 16.22 -7.30
C MET A 176 2.54 16.54 -8.75
N ARG A 177 1.99 17.60 -9.36
CA ARG A 177 2.37 18.02 -10.72
C ARG A 177 3.82 18.45 -10.75
N LEU A 178 4.26 19.25 -9.77
CA LEU A 178 5.64 19.71 -9.63
C LEU A 178 6.61 18.53 -9.48
N LEU A 179 6.33 17.59 -8.57
CA LEU A 179 7.17 16.41 -8.34
C LEU A 179 7.36 15.58 -9.61
N VAL A 180 6.26 15.25 -10.30
CA VAL A 180 6.27 14.36 -11.46
C VAL A 180 6.97 14.99 -12.67
N HIS A 181 6.79 16.30 -12.87
CA HIS A 181 7.32 16.99 -14.05
C HIS A 181 8.76 17.49 -13.88
N ARG A 182 9.14 17.90 -12.67
CA ARG A 182 10.43 18.55 -12.42
C ARG A 182 11.44 17.65 -11.71
N TYR A 183 11.00 16.84 -10.75
CA TYR A 183 11.93 16.22 -9.80
C TYR A 183 12.14 14.72 -9.98
N LEU A 184 11.18 13.97 -10.54
CA LEU A 184 11.38 12.53 -10.78
C LEU A 184 12.51 12.23 -11.77
N GLU A 185 12.82 13.15 -12.67
CA GLU A 185 13.88 12.99 -13.68
C GLU A 185 14.99 14.04 -13.51
N HIS A 186 15.16 14.54 -12.29
CA HIS A 186 16.20 15.50 -11.95
C HIS A 186 17.60 14.89 -12.10
N GLU A 187 18.63 15.69 -12.40
CA GLU A 187 20.01 15.21 -12.54
C GLU A 187 20.59 14.66 -11.21
N GLU A 188 20.27 15.33 -10.11
CA GLU A 188 20.66 14.91 -8.76
C GLU A 188 19.86 13.73 -8.23
N GLN A 189 20.56 12.65 -7.84
CA GLN A 189 19.95 11.45 -7.29
C GLN A 189 19.20 11.70 -5.98
N GLU A 190 19.70 12.64 -5.17
CA GLU A 190 19.16 12.98 -3.84
C GLU A 190 17.74 13.54 -3.93
N LEU A 191 17.49 14.34 -4.97
CA LEU A 191 16.17 14.87 -5.27
C LEU A 191 15.27 13.80 -5.89
N ARG A 192 15.79 12.94 -6.78
CA ARG A 192 15.00 11.87 -7.41
C ARG A 192 14.44 10.89 -6.39
N TRP A 193 15.25 10.38 -5.46
CA TRP A 193 14.78 9.36 -4.51
C TRP A 193 13.81 9.95 -3.48
N ARG A 194 14.05 11.18 -2.98
CA ARG A 194 13.12 11.88 -2.07
C ARG A 194 11.78 12.17 -2.74
N THR A 195 11.83 12.55 -4.02
CA THR A 195 10.61 12.76 -4.81
C THR A 195 9.83 11.47 -4.99
N ALA A 196 10.48 10.37 -5.38
CA ALA A 196 9.82 9.07 -5.46
C ALA A 196 9.25 8.65 -4.10
N HIS A 197 9.98 8.93 -3.00
CA HIS A 197 9.50 8.66 -1.65
C HIS A 197 8.21 9.44 -1.35
N LEU A 198 8.21 10.75 -1.56
CA LEU A 198 7.07 11.63 -1.31
C LEU A 198 5.86 11.25 -2.16
N VAL A 199 6.05 10.94 -3.44
CA VAL A 199 4.97 10.41 -4.31
C VAL A 199 4.34 9.15 -3.68
N GLY A 200 5.17 8.21 -3.23
CA GLY A 200 4.70 6.98 -2.59
C GLY A 200 3.96 7.25 -1.27
N THR A 201 4.45 8.19 -0.46
CA THR A 201 3.83 8.59 0.81
C THR A 201 2.44 9.19 0.56
N CYS A 202 2.32 10.15 -0.36
CA CYS A 202 1.04 10.78 -0.66
C CYS A 202 0.02 9.80 -1.26
N ALA A 203 0.48 8.86 -2.10
CA ALA A 203 -0.39 7.92 -2.79
C ALA A 203 -0.80 6.71 -1.94
N GLN A 204 -0.18 6.49 -0.77
CA GLN A 204 -0.41 5.31 0.03
C GLN A 204 -1.84 5.27 0.58
N ASN A 205 -2.67 4.36 0.05
CA ASN A 205 -4.07 4.16 0.46
C ASN A 205 -4.98 5.39 0.26
N VAL A 206 -4.64 6.28 -0.70
CA VAL A 206 -5.47 7.45 -1.04
C VAL A 206 -5.85 7.41 -2.53
N PRO A 207 -7.01 6.84 -2.91
CA PRO A 207 -7.41 6.64 -4.31
C PRO A 207 -7.37 7.91 -5.17
N MET A 208 -7.86 9.04 -4.64
CA MET A 208 -7.83 10.32 -5.34
C MET A 208 -6.40 10.75 -5.72
N VAL A 209 -5.45 10.59 -4.80
CA VAL A 209 -4.05 10.97 -5.03
C VAL A 209 -3.39 9.98 -6.00
N GLN A 210 -3.69 8.68 -5.88
CA GLN A 210 -3.22 7.68 -6.83
C GLN A 210 -3.68 8.02 -8.25
N GLU A 211 -4.96 8.31 -8.46
CA GLU A 211 -5.52 8.68 -9.76
C GLU A 211 -4.84 9.92 -10.35
N GLN A 212 -4.65 10.97 -9.55
CA GLN A 212 -3.97 12.18 -10.00
C GLN A 212 -2.52 11.90 -10.40
N ALA A 213 -1.76 11.15 -9.59
CA ALA A 213 -0.39 10.78 -9.92
C ALA A 213 -0.31 9.94 -11.21
N LEU A 214 -1.23 8.98 -11.39
CA LEU A 214 -1.34 8.16 -12.60
C LEU A 214 -1.66 8.99 -13.85
N ALA A 215 -2.59 9.94 -13.73
CA ALA A 215 -2.98 10.87 -14.80
C ALA A 215 -1.81 11.77 -15.25
N LEU A 216 -0.91 12.13 -14.33
CA LEU A 216 0.31 12.89 -14.64
C LEU A 216 1.42 12.03 -15.29
N GLY A 217 1.16 10.74 -15.56
CA GLY A 217 2.12 9.83 -16.18
C GLY A 217 3.21 9.33 -15.23
N CYS A 218 2.99 9.42 -13.92
CA CYS A 218 3.96 9.06 -12.90
C CYS A 218 4.45 7.60 -13.02
N MET A 219 3.55 6.65 -13.28
CA MET A 219 3.87 5.23 -13.41
C MET A 219 5.01 4.95 -14.40
N ARG A 220 4.98 5.59 -15.58
CA ARG A 220 6.01 5.40 -16.62
C ARG A 220 7.38 5.90 -16.16
N LYS A 221 7.42 7.05 -15.48
CA LYS A 221 8.67 7.62 -14.96
C LYS A 221 9.23 6.73 -13.85
N LEU A 222 8.40 6.28 -12.91
CA LEU A 222 8.82 5.41 -11.82
C LEU A 222 9.34 4.05 -12.33
N LEU A 223 8.69 3.44 -13.32
CA LEU A 223 9.18 2.18 -13.92
C LEU A 223 10.54 2.38 -14.59
N ARG A 224 10.75 3.50 -15.29
CA ARG A 224 12.06 3.84 -15.87
C ARG A 224 13.14 3.99 -14.80
N LEU A 225 12.84 4.68 -13.69
CA LEU A 225 13.77 4.84 -12.57
C LEU A 225 14.11 3.49 -11.95
N LEU A 226 13.11 2.63 -11.71
CA LEU A 226 13.32 1.29 -11.17
C LEU A 226 14.25 0.43 -12.06
N ASP A 227 14.10 0.54 -13.38
CA ASP A 227 14.83 -0.29 -14.33
C ASP A 227 16.24 0.23 -14.67
N HIS A 228 16.43 1.55 -14.70
CA HIS A 228 17.61 2.16 -15.32
C HIS A 228 18.39 3.15 -14.45
N ASP A 229 17.86 3.57 -13.29
CA ASP A 229 18.59 4.55 -12.47
C ASP A 229 19.88 3.94 -11.89
N PRO A 230 21.02 4.63 -11.94
CA PRO A 230 22.27 4.12 -11.36
C PRO A 230 22.22 4.03 -9.83
N SER A 231 21.36 4.83 -9.17
CA SER A 231 21.28 4.90 -7.72
C SER A 231 20.34 3.85 -7.15
N GLU A 232 20.86 3.00 -6.27
CA GLU A 232 20.05 1.99 -5.57
C GLU A 232 18.93 2.63 -4.74
N ALA A 233 19.20 3.79 -4.12
CA ALA A 233 18.22 4.53 -3.33
C ALA A 233 17.02 4.96 -4.18
N VAL A 234 17.28 5.50 -5.37
CA VAL A 234 16.23 5.90 -6.32
C VAL A 234 15.41 4.69 -6.74
N ARG A 235 16.05 3.58 -7.13
CA ARG A 235 15.34 2.36 -7.54
C ARG A 235 14.44 1.81 -6.42
N ILE A 236 14.94 1.77 -5.19
CA ILE A 236 14.18 1.29 -4.02
C ILE A 236 12.96 2.18 -3.75
N LYS A 237 13.13 3.50 -3.81
CA LYS A 237 12.02 4.45 -3.58
C LYS A 237 11.04 4.49 -4.74
N ALA A 238 11.50 4.31 -5.97
CA ALA A 238 10.64 4.13 -7.13
C ALA A 238 9.76 2.87 -7.00
N LEU A 239 10.34 1.74 -6.58
CA LEU A 239 9.56 0.52 -6.31
C LEU A 239 8.53 0.72 -5.20
N PHE A 240 8.88 1.45 -4.13
CA PHE A 240 7.93 1.82 -3.08
C PHE A 240 6.76 2.63 -3.64
N ALA A 241 7.02 3.66 -4.44
CA ALA A 241 5.97 4.47 -5.06
C ALA A 241 5.09 3.65 -6.01
N ILE A 242 5.69 2.78 -6.83
CA ILE A 242 4.95 1.85 -7.70
C ILE A 242 4.03 0.97 -6.86
N SER A 243 4.54 0.37 -5.78
CA SER A 243 3.75 -0.45 -4.85
C SER A 243 2.52 0.30 -4.32
N CYS A 244 2.70 1.57 -3.90
CA CYS A 244 1.60 2.42 -3.44
C CYS A 244 0.60 2.77 -4.53
N LEU A 245 1.01 2.87 -5.80
CA LEU A 245 0.14 3.24 -6.92
C LEU A 245 -0.63 2.08 -7.55
N VAL A 246 -0.15 0.84 -7.41
CA VAL A 246 -0.81 -0.35 -7.99
C VAL A 246 -1.69 -1.10 -6.99
N ARG A 247 -1.40 -1.00 -5.69
CA ARG A 247 -2.14 -1.74 -4.66
C ARG A 247 -3.48 -1.07 -4.37
N ALA A 248 -4.53 -1.88 -4.34
CA ALA A 248 -5.91 -1.42 -4.15
C ALA A 248 -6.35 -0.34 -5.16
N GLN A 249 -5.74 -0.30 -6.34
CA GLN A 249 -6.02 0.69 -7.38
C GLN A 249 -5.98 0.06 -8.78
N GLU A 250 -7.17 -0.29 -9.27
CA GLU A 250 -7.33 -1.02 -10.54
C GLU A 250 -6.73 -0.26 -11.73
N ALA A 251 -6.99 1.05 -11.85
CA ALA A 251 -6.42 1.86 -12.92
C ALA A 251 -4.88 1.88 -12.90
N GLY A 252 -4.29 1.83 -11.70
CA GLY A 252 -2.86 1.77 -11.49
C GLY A 252 -2.27 0.45 -11.93
N LEU A 253 -2.89 -0.67 -11.53
CA LEU A 253 -2.51 -2.01 -11.99
C LEU A 253 -2.60 -2.10 -13.53
N GLN A 254 -3.71 -1.69 -14.12
CA GLN A 254 -3.88 -1.72 -15.58
C GLN A 254 -2.81 -0.89 -16.31
N GLN A 255 -2.42 0.27 -15.77
CA GLN A 255 -1.34 1.06 -16.35
C GLN A 255 0.03 0.40 -16.17
N PHE A 256 0.28 -0.23 -15.02
CA PHE A 256 1.49 -1.01 -14.77
C PHE A 256 1.63 -2.18 -15.76
N LEU A 257 0.55 -2.92 -16.01
CA LEU A 257 0.53 -4.01 -17.00
C LEU A 257 0.81 -3.50 -18.42
N ARG A 258 0.13 -2.44 -18.86
CA ARG A 258 0.35 -1.83 -20.19
C ARG A 258 1.77 -1.32 -20.40
N LEU A 259 2.48 -1.01 -19.34
CA LEU A 259 3.87 -0.53 -19.36
C LEU A 259 4.89 -1.66 -19.12
N ASP A 260 4.47 -2.93 -19.25
CA ASP A 260 5.34 -4.10 -19.07
C ASP A 260 5.96 -4.17 -17.65
N GLY A 261 5.17 -3.77 -16.65
CA GLY A 261 5.61 -3.61 -15.28
C GLY A 261 6.13 -4.90 -14.66
N PHE A 262 5.56 -6.07 -15.00
CA PHE A 262 6.04 -7.35 -14.50
C PHE A 262 7.46 -7.68 -14.97
N SER A 263 7.82 -7.33 -16.21
CA SER A 263 9.18 -7.53 -16.70
C SER A 263 10.19 -6.64 -15.97
N VAL A 264 9.82 -5.39 -15.65
CA VAL A 264 10.64 -4.49 -14.82
C VAL A 264 10.78 -5.06 -13.40
N LEU A 265 9.68 -5.56 -12.82
CA LEU A 265 9.69 -6.18 -11.48
C LEU A 265 10.56 -7.44 -11.44
N MET A 266 10.57 -8.24 -12.51
CA MET A 266 11.45 -9.38 -12.68
C MET A 266 12.92 -9.00 -12.66
N ARG A 267 13.31 -8.01 -13.47
CA ARG A 267 14.70 -7.51 -13.48
C ARG A 267 15.11 -6.94 -12.12
N ALA A 268 14.18 -6.31 -11.40
CA ALA A 268 14.41 -5.83 -10.04
C ALA A 268 14.67 -7.00 -9.06
N MET A 269 13.96 -8.12 -9.17
CA MET A 269 14.21 -9.34 -8.38
C MET A 269 15.54 -10.03 -8.72
N GLN A 270 16.04 -9.85 -9.93
CA GLN A 270 17.34 -10.38 -10.38
C GLN A 270 18.51 -9.44 -10.06
N SER A 271 18.24 -8.27 -9.48
CA SER A 271 19.30 -7.33 -9.10
C SER A 271 20.15 -7.85 -7.93
N ASN A 272 21.37 -7.33 -7.80
CA ASN A 272 22.26 -7.62 -6.67
C ASN A 272 21.86 -6.86 -5.39
N VAL A 273 20.81 -6.03 -5.43
CA VAL A 273 20.38 -5.19 -4.32
C VAL A 273 19.33 -5.92 -3.49
N GLN A 274 19.71 -6.46 -2.34
CA GLN A 274 18.84 -7.31 -1.51
C GLN A 274 17.50 -6.66 -1.17
N LYS A 275 17.49 -5.37 -0.81
CA LYS A 275 16.25 -4.62 -0.53
C LYS A 275 15.31 -4.58 -1.73
N LEU A 276 15.86 -4.49 -2.94
CA LEU A 276 15.08 -4.46 -4.17
C LEU A 276 14.51 -5.84 -4.49
N LYS A 277 15.29 -6.91 -4.29
CA LYS A 277 14.83 -8.30 -4.44
C LYS A 277 13.62 -8.58 -3.56
N VAL A 278 13.77 -8.38 -2.24
CA VAL A 278 12.74 -8.63 -1.22
C VAL A 278 11.47 -7.85 -1.53
N LYS A 279 11.58 -6.53 -1.75
CA LYS A 279 10.40 -5.69 -2.03
C LYS A 279 9.70 -6.05 -3.33
N SER A 280 10.45 -6.50 -4.35
CA SER A 280 9.88 -6.85 -5.65
C SER A 280 9.13 -8.17 -5.57
N ALA A 281 9.70 -9.20 -4.93
CA ALA A 281 9.01 -10.48 -4.71
C ALA A 281 7.77 -10.30 -3.83
N PHE A 282 7.87 -9.49 -2.76
CA PHE A 282 6.73 -9.17 -1.92
C PHE A 282 5.59 -8.48 -2.70
N LEU A 283 5.92 -7.51 -3.57
CA LEU A 283 4.93 -6.87 -4.42
C LEU A 283 4.29 -7.89 -5.39
N LEU A 284 5.10 -8.74 -6.03
CA LEU A 284 4.59 -9.77 -6.94
C LEU A 284 3.64 -10.74 -6.23
N GLN A 285 4.03 -11.24 -5.06
CA GLN A 285 3.18 -12.10 -4.23
C GLN A 285 1.87 -11.39 -3.88
N ASN A 286 1.93 -10.11 -3.47
CA ASN A 286 0.74 -9.34 -3.15
C ASN A 286 -0.18 -9.14 -4.35
N LEU A 287 0.37 -8.87 -5.54
CA LEU A 287 -0.41 -8.72 -6.77
C LEU A 287 -1.07 -10.05 -7.17
N LEU A 288 -0.36 -11.17 -7.08
CA LEU A 288 -0.90 -12.50 -7.40
C LEU A 288 -2.03 -12.94 -6.46
N ILE A 289 -1.95 -12.58 -5.17
CA ILE A 289 -3.00 -12.88 -4.19
C ILE A 289 -4.26 -12.07 -4.49
N ASN A 290 -4.11 -10.78 -4.82
CA ASN A 290 -5.25 -9.88 -5.02
C ASN A 290 -5.83 -9.91 -6.45
N HIS A 291 -5.03 -10.35 -7.44
CA HIS A 291 -5.37 -10.32 -8.86
C HIS A 291 -5.04 -11.67 -9.54
N PRO A 292 -5.75 -12.76 -9.18
CA PRO A 292 -5.50 -14.09 -9.72
C PRO A 292 -5.69 -14.18 -11.25
N GLU A 293 -6.41 -13.25 -11.88
CA GLU A 293 -6.55 -13.13 -13.33
C GLU A 293 -5.20 -12.88 -14.05
N GLN A 294 -4.18 -12.41 -13.33
CA GLN A 294 -2.85 -12.16 -13.91
C GLN A 294 -1.99 -13.43 -13.99
N LYS A 295 -2.39 -14.54 -13.36
CA LYS A 295 -1.61 -15.80 -13.33
C LYS A 295 -1.32 -16.33 -14.73
N GLU A 296 -2.29 -16.34 -15.63
CA GLU A 296 -2.14 -16.84 -17.01
C GLU A 296 -1.12 -16.02 -17.80
N THR A 297 -1.18 -14.69 -17.69
CA THR A 297 -0.23 -13.79 -18.35
C THR A 297 1.18 -14.03 -17.81
N LEU A 298 1.33 -14.13 -16.49
CA LEU A 298 2.63 -14.35 -15.84
C LEU A 298 3.25 -15.70 -16.21
N CYS A 299 2.46 -16.78 -16.20
CA CYS A 299 2.90 -18.09 -16.66
C CYS A 299 3.33 -18.06 -18.14
N SER A 300 2.54 -17.42 -19.01
CA SER A 300 2.88 -17.26 -20.43
C SER A 300 4.17 -16.44 -20.67
N MET A 301 4.53 -15.55 -19.75
CA MET A 301 5.79 -14.80 -19.76
C MET A 301 6.99 -15.61 -19.23
N GLY A 302 6.77 -16.85 -18.78
CA GLY A 302 7.80 -17.69 -18.19
C GLY A 302 8.15 -17.32 -16.75
N MET A 303 7.23 -16.71 -16.01
CA MET A 303 7.44 -16.28 -14.63
C MET A 303 7.85 -17.44 -13.71
N VAL A 304 7.26 -18.64 -13.90
CA VAL A 304 7.56 -19.84 -13.11
C VAL A 304 9.04 -20.19 -13.21
N GLN A 305 9.57 -20.30 -14.43
CA GLN A 305 10.97 -20.65 -14.69
C GLN A 305 11.91 -19.64 -14.05
N GLN A 306 11.57 -18.35 -14.12
CA GLN A 306 12.38 -17.30 -13.50
C GLN A 306 12.34 -17.34 -11.97
N LEU A 307 11.19 -17.60 -11.34
CA LEU A 307 11.08 -17.76 -9.90
C LEU A 307 11.86 -18.98 -9.42
N VAL A 308 11.77 -20.11 -10.14
CA VAL A 308 12.56 -21.31 -9.81
C VAL A 308 14.06 -21.04 -9.91
N ALA A 309 14.52 -20.34 -10.94
CA ALA A 309 15.92 -19.92 -11.06
C ALA A 309 16.37 -19.03 -9.88
N LEU A 310 15.48 -18.19 -9.35
CA LEU A 310 15.75 -17.41 -8.14
C LEU A 310 15.85 -18.29 -6.90
N VAL A 311 15.03 -19.34 -6.77
CA VAL A 311 15.10 -20.30 -5.65
C VAL A 311 16.41 -21.10 -5.63
N GLN A 312 17.02 -21.33 -6.79
CA GLN A 312 18.32 -21.99 -6.94
C GLN A 312 19.51 -21.11 -6.47
N SER A 313 19.29 -19.81 -6.23
CA SER A 313 20.33 -18.91 -5.73
C SER A 313 20.64 -19.12 -4.24
N GLU A 314 21.66 -18.43 -3.73
CA GLU A 314 22.04 -18.50 -2.31
C GLU A 314 20.88 -18.12 -1.39
N HIS A 315 20.54 -19.03 -0.46
CA HIS A 315 19.40 -18.90 0.42
C HIS A 315 19.47 -17.62 1.29
N SER A 316 18.32 -16.96 1.42
CA SER A 316 18.12 -15.70 2.15
C SER A 316 16.62 -15.48 2.36
N THR A 317 16.26 -14.57 3.26
CA THR A 317 14.86 -14.22 3.59
C THR A 317 14.00 -13.78 2.39
N PHE A 318 14.62 -13.42 1.26
CA PHE A 318 13.94 -13.17 -0.01
C PHE A 318 13.19 -14.40 -0.55
N HIS A 319 13.67 -15.62 -0.26
CA HIS A 319 13.15 -16.86 -0.81
C HIS A 319 11.73 -17.18 -0.35
N GLU A 320 11.38 -16.80 0.89
CA GLU A 320 10.01 -16.86 1.41
C GLU A 320 9.01 -16.20 0.45
N HIS A 321 9.28 -14.97 0.00
CA HIS A 321 8.39 -14.24 -0.90
C HIS A 321 8.38 -14.82 -2.32
N VAL A 322 9.51 -15.34 -2.81
CA VAL A 322 9.59 -16.01 -4.11
C VAL A 322 8.74 -17.29 -4.11
N LEU A 323 8.87 -18.11 -3.07
CA LEU A 323 8.10 -19.33 -2.91
C LEU A 323 6.63 -19.04 -2.63
N GLY A 324 6.32 -17.96 -1.90
CA GLY A 324 4.96 -17.47 -1.72
C GLY A 324 4.30 -17.00 -3.03
N ALA A 325 5.05 -16.33 -3.90
CA ALA A 325 4.60 -15.98 -5.25
C ALA A 325 4.38 -17.23 -6.12
N LEU A 326 5.31 -18.20 -6.05
CA LEU A 326 5.18 -19.47 -6.78
C LEU A 326 3.98 -20.30 -6.30
N CYS A 327 3.75 -20.37 -4.98
CA CYS A 327 2.53 -20.93 -4.39
C CYS A 327 1.29 -20.27 -4.99
N SER A 328 1.26 -18.93 -5.01
CA SER A 328 0.12 -18.18 -5.55
C SER A 328 -0.11 -18.47 -7.03
N LEU A 329 0.94 -18.70 -7.83
CA LEU A 329 0.83 -19.09 -9.25
C LEU A 329 0.27 -20.49 -9.46
N VAL A 330 0.49 -21.44 -8.54
CA VAL A 330 0.01 -22.82 -8.70
C VAL A 330 -1.37 -23.07 -8.06
N THR A 331 -1.73 -22.30 -7.03
CA THR A 331 -3.02 -22.46 -6.34
C THR A 331 -4.19 -22.25 -7.29
N ASP A 332 -5.05 -23.26 -7.40
CA ASP A 332 -6.24 -23.28 -8.27
C ASP A 332 -5.94 -22.97 -9.75
N PHE A 333 -4.70 -23.22 -10.21
CA PHE A 333 -4.26 -22.88 -11.56
C PHE A 333 -3.44 -24.01 -12.22
N PRO A 334 -4.08 -24.91 -13.00
CA PRO A 334 -3.44 -26.10 -13.57
C PRO A 334 -2.27 -25.81 -14.52
N GLN A 335 -2.26 -24.67 -15.21
CA GLN A 335 -1.11 -24.30 -16.05
C GLN A 335 0.13 -24.03 -15.20
N GLY A 336 0.00 -23.30 -14.09
CA GLY A 336 1.11 -23.08 -13.16
C GLY A 336 1.65 -24.39 -12.59
N VAL A 337 0.77 -25.32 -12.24
CA VAL A 337 1.17 -26.67 -11.81
C VAL A 337 1.99 -27.40 -12.90
N ARG A 338 1.51 -27.40 -14.15
CA ARG A 338 2.23 -28.03 -15.27
C ARG A 338 3.60 -27.41 -15.50
N GLU A 339 3.71 -26.08 -15.48
CA GLU A 339 5.00 -25.39 -15.63
C GLU A 339 5.96 -25.74 -14.49
N CYS A 340 5.48 -25.88 -13.26
CA CYS A 340 6.29 -26.33 -12.12
C CYS A 340 6.76 -27.79 -12.25
N GLN A 341 6.00 -28.64 -12.97
CA GLN A 341 6.32 -30.04 -13.21
C GLN A 341 7.31 -30.26 -14.37
N GLU A 342 7.73 -29.21 -15.08
CA GLU A 342 8.67 -29.32 -16.18
C GLU A 342 9.99 -29.97 -15.72
N PRO A 343 10.42 -31.09 -16.33
CA PRO A 343 11.59 -31.84 -15.87
C PRO A 343 12.90 -31.02 -15.84
N GLU A 344 13.01 -30.03 -16.73
CA GLU A 344 14.18 -29.15 -16.86
C GLU A 344 14.39 -28.25 -15.63
N LEU A 345 13.32 -27.96 -14.87
CA LEU A 345 13.39 -27.13 -13.68
C LEU A 345 13.87 -27.88 -12.45
N ALA A 346 13.72 -29.21 -12.43
CA ALA A 346 14.03 -30.08 -11.28
C ALA A 346 13.47 -29.56 -9.93
N LEU A 347 12.30 -28.92 -9.97
CA LEU A 347 11.74 -28.19 -8.82
C LEU A 347 11.42 -29.12 -7.64
N GLU A 348 10.96 -30.35 -7.90
CA GLU A 348 10.64 -31.31 -6.83
C GLU A 348 11.83 -31.60 -5.91
N GLU A 349 13.00 -31.89 -6.49
CA GLU A 349 14.22 -32.18 -5.74
C GLU A 349 14.76 -30.93 -5.03
N LEU A 350 14.67 -29.77 -5.68
CA LEU A 350 15.03 -28.47 -5.08
C LEU A 350 14.19 -28.16 -3.84
N LEU A 351 12.88 -28.35 -3.90
CA LEU A 351 11.97 -28.14 -2.76
C LEU A 351 12.22 -29.15 -1.64
N LYS A 352 12.46 -30.42 -1.96
CA LYS A 352 12.82 -31.46 -0.96
C LYS A 352 14.12 -31.12 -0.24
N GLU A 353 15.13 -30.65 -0.96
CA GLU A 353 16.39 -30.19 -0.37
C GLU A 353 16.16 -28.97 0.54
N ARG A 354 15.38 -27.98 0.07
CA ARG A 354 15.04 -26.79 0.86
C ARG A 354 14.28 -27.16 2.14
N CYS A 355 13.28 -28.03 2.09
CA CYS A 355 12.57 -28.51 3.28
C CYS A 355 13.50 -29.17 4.31
N ARG A 356 14.54 -29.90 3.86
CA ARG A 356 15.52 -30.51 4.78
C ARG A 356 16.39 -29.46 5.46
N LEU A 357 16.77 -28.41 4.73
CA LEU A 357 17.57 -27.30 5.26
C LEU A 357 16.79 -26.52 6.34
N LEU A 358 15.52 -26.20 6.08
CA LEU A 358 14.72 -25.30 6.91
C LEU A 358 14.04 -25.96 8.12
N ARG A 359 13.97 -27.30 8.19
CA ARG A 359 13.16 -28.05 9.16
C ARG A 359 13.33 -27.67 10.64
N ASN A 360 14.50 -27.16 11.02
CA ASN A 360 14.82 -26.81 12.41
C ASN A 360 15.08 -25.30 12.60
N GLN A 361 14.68 -24.47 11.64
CA GLN A 361 14.90 -23.02 11.64
C GLN A 361 13.55 -22.32 11.76
N GLU A 362 13.16 -21.97 12.99
CA GLU A 362 11.86 -21.33 13.28
C GLU A 362 11.70 -19.99 12.53
N GLU A 363 12.82 -19.31 12.24
CA GLU A 363 12.84 -18.06 11.49
C GLU A 363 12.40 -18.19 10.02
N PHE A 364 12.36 -19.41 9.47
CA PHE A 364 11.97 -19.69 8.07
C PHE A 364 10.74 -20.58 7.98
N GLN A 365 9.91 -20.63 9.03
CA GLN A 365 8.72 -21.48 9.05
C GLN A 365 7.76 -21.17 7.89
N GLU A 366 7.56 -19.90 7.54
CA GLU A 366 6.70 -19.50 6.41
C GLU A 366 7.26 -20.02 5.06
N GLU A 367 8.58 -19.96 4.87
CA GLU A 367 9.24 -20.50 3.68
C GLU A 367 9.08 -22.03 3.59
N LEU A 368 9.20 -22.72 4.72
CA LEU A 368 9.00 -24.16 4.81
C LEU A 368 7.56 -24.55 4.44
N ASP A 369 6.57 -23.83 4.97
CA ASP A 369 5.15 -24.06 4.70
C ASP A 369 4.82 -23.87 3.20
N PHE A 370 5.44 -22.88 2.54
CA PHE A 370 5.34 -22.71 1.10
C PHE A 370 5.97 -23.86 0.32
N CYS A 371 7.15 -24.34 0.73
CA CYS A 371 7.80 -25.48 0.08
C CYS A 371 6.93 -26.75 0.17
N GLU A 372 6.39 -27.05 1.35
CA GLU A 372 5.53 -28.22 1.57
C GLU A 372 4.22 -28.09 0.78
N THR A 373 3.66 -26.89 0.69
CA THR A 373 2.47 -26.61 -0.11
C THR A 373 2.74 -26.81 -1.61
N LEU A 374 3.86 -26.32 -2.14
CA LEU A 374 4.25 -26.55 -3.53
C LEU A 374 4.45 -28.04 -3.83
N LEU A 375 5.14 -28.77 -2.94
CA LEU A 375 5.32 -30.21 -3.08
C LEU A 375 3.98 -30.93 -3.14
N ARG A 376 3.06 -30.58 -2.26
CA ARG A 376 1.71 -31.16 -2.21
C ARG A 376 0.88 -30.84 -3.45
N LEU A 377 0.86 -29.59 -3.90
CA LEU A 377 0.04 -29.17 -5.04
C LEU A 377 0.60 -29.65 -6.38
N CYS A 378 1.92 -29.72 -6.52
CA CYS A 378 2.55 -30.00 -7.81
C CYS A 378 3.03 -31.44 -7.99
N PHE A 379 3.40 -32.16 -6.93
CA PHE A 379 4.09 -33.46 -7.07
C PHE A 379 3.41 -34.61 -6.33
N HIS A 380 2.52 -34.30 -5.39
CA HIS A 380 1.69 -35.30 -4.74
C HIS A 380 0.29 -35.21 -5.34
N SER A 381 0.03 -36.03 -6.36
CA SER A 381 -1.32 -36.20 -6.89
C SER A 381 -2.25 -36.55 -5.72
N GLN A 382 -3.38 -35.85 -5.57
CA GLN A 382 -4.52 -36.49 -4.91
C GLN A 382 -4.76 -37.82 -5.66
N PRO A 383 -4.95 -38.95 -4.95
CA PRO A 383 -5.33 -40.16 -5.64
C PRO A 383 -6.62 -39.86 -6.39
N GLU A 384 -6.60 -40.09 -7.70
CA GLU A 384 -7.81 -40.09 -8.52
C GLU A 384 -8.85 -40.99 -7.83
N GLU A 385 -9.94 -40.40 -7.33
CA GLU A 385 -11.19 -41.12 -7.12
C GLU A 385 -11.74 -41.51 -8.50
N ASN A 386 -11.05 -42.41 -9.21
CA ASN A 386 -11.48 -43.01 -10.47
C ASN A 386 -10.91 -44.42 -10.60
N ASN A 387 -11.36 -45.31 -9.72
CA ASN A 387 -11.69 -46.69 -10.05
C ASN A 387 -12.14 -47.43 -8.80
N MET A 388 -13.42 -47.30 -8.46
CA MET A 388 -14.24 -48.40 -7.93
C MET A 388 -15.69 -47.95 -7.91
N ASP A 389 -16.28 -47.81 -9.11
CA ASP A 389 -17.71 -48.03 -9.24
C ASP A 389 -18.00 -48.75 -10.56
N ARG A 390 -18.42 -50.01 -10.39
CA ARG A 390 -19.03 -50.98 -11.32
C ARG A 390 -18.15 -52.01 -12.03
#